data_AF-A0A6M3JT15-F1
#
_entry.id   AF-A0A6M3JT15-F1
#
_cell.length_a   1.000
_cell.length_b   1.000
_cell.length_c   1.000
_cell.angle_alpha   90.00
_cell.angle_beta   90.00
_cell.angle_gamma   90.00
#
_symmetry.space_group_name_H-M   'P 1'
#
loop_
_entity.id
_entity.type
_entity.pdbx_description
1 polymer ?
#
loop_
_entity_poly.entity_id
_entity_poly.type
_entity_poly.pdbx_seq_one_letter_code
_entity_poly.pdbx_strand_id
1 'polypeptide(L)'
;MTPTQRTLALLKKQGLPCEVVEKWISYHKQPGQVGPPGIRKDLFSIIDILALDYDRGVVGIQTCSGSGYSAHYQKITVDNRENTAMWLNTPGTALEIWAWRKLKKVKGGKAIKWEPRIVEITHSDIP
;
A
#
# COMPACT_ATOMS: atom_id res chain seq x y z
N MET A 1 9.56 11.83 -5.50
CA MET A 1 9.09 11.11 -4.30
C MET A 1 7.95 10.18 -4.68
N THR A 2 8.14 8.88 -4.49
CA THR A 2 7.17 7.81 -4.81
C THR A 2 6.01 7.77 -3.80
N PRO A 3 4.87 7.10 -4.11
CA PRO A 3 3.79 6.89 -3.14
C PRO A 3 4.26 6.28 -1.80
N THR A 4 5.14 5.28 -1.86
CA THR A 4 5.77 4.65 -0.69
C THR A 4 6.53 5.67 0.15
N GLN A 5 7.42 6.45 -0.47
CA GLN A 5 8.21 7.48 0.23
C GLN A 5 7.32 8.56 0.86
N ARG A 6 6.23 8.96 0.19
CA ARG A 6 5.27 9.92 0.73
C ARG A 6 4.51 9.37 1.93
N THR A 7 4.14 8.09 1.88
CA THR A 7 3.46 7.38 2.96
C THR A 7 4.35 7.30 4.20
N LEU A 8 5.60 6.87 4.05
CA LEU A 8 6.57 6.86 5.16
C LEU A 8 6.76 8.25 5.78
N ALA A 9 6.85 9.30 4.95
CA ALA A 9 7.00 10.66 5.44
C ALA A 9 5.77 11.13 6.24
N LEU A 10 4.56 10.77 5.81
CA LEU A 10 3.32 11.12 6.50
C LEU A 10 3.16 10.35 7.81
N LEU A 11 3.39 9.02 7.81
CA LEU A 11 3.35 8.18 9.00
C LEU A 11 4.37 8.63 10.04
N LYS A 12 5.61 8.92 9.62
CA LYS A 12 6.65 9.47 10.50
C LYS A 12 6.24 10.82 11.10
N LYS A 13 5.60 11.70 10.31
CA LYS A 13 5.06 12.98 10.80
C LYS A 13 3.94 12.78 11.83
N GLN A 14 3.15 11.71 11.69
CA GLN A 14 2.11 11.31 12.65
C GLN A 14 2.68 10.62 13.89
N GLY A 15 3.98 10.35 13.95
CA GLY A 15 4.62 9.65 15.07
C GLY A 15 4.41 8.14 15.07
N LEU A 16 3.96 7.56 13.95
CA LEU A 16 3.70 6.13 13.82
C LEU A 16 4.97 5.38 13.38
N PRO A 17 5.46 4.39 14.16
CA PRO A 17 6.49 3.47 13.70
C PRO A 17 6.00 2.74 12.45
N CYS A 18 6.82 2.72 11.40
CA CYS A 18 6.46 2.05 10.15
C CYS A 18 7.69 1.58 9.37
N GLU A 19 7.50 0.54 8.56
CA GLU A 19 8.56 -0.04 7.73
C GLU A 19 8.01 -0.57 6.39
N VAL A 20 8.83 -0.48 5.35
CA VAL A 20 8.52 -1.06 4.04
C VAL A 20 8.75 -2.55 4.11
N VAL A 21 7.72 -3.33 3.74
CA VAL A 21 7.78 -4.79 3.64
C VAL A 21 7.85 -5.29 2.20
N GLU A 22 7.57 -4.43 1.21
CA GLU A 22 7.87 -4.70 -0.20
C GLU A 22 9.39 -4.79 -0.41
N LYS A 23 9.86 -5.89 -1.01
CA LYS A 23 11.28 -6.09 -1.31
C LYS A 23 11.51 -6.77 -2.65
N TRP A 24 12.66 -6.51 -3.25
CA TRP A 24 13.15 -7.32 -4.37
C TRP A 24 13.76 -8.61 -3.83
N ILE A 25 13.24 -9.75 -4.27
CA ILE A 25 13.78 -11.07 -3.98
C ILE A 25 14.53 -11.55 -5.21
N SER A 26 15.85 -11.59 -5.11
CA SER A 26 16.73 -12.13 -6.14
C SER A 26 16.69 -13.67 -6.12
N TYR A 27 16.77 -14.29 -7.29
CA TYR A 27 16.93 -15.74 -7.43
C TYR A 27 17.98 -16.07 -8.51
N HIS A 28 18.31 -17.35 -8.67
CA HIS A 28 19.32 -17.78 -9.65
C HIS A 28 18.82 -17.57 -11.08
N LYS A 29 19.68 -17.01 -11.94
CA LYS A 29 19.36 -16.80 -13.35
C LYS A 29 19.17 -18.14 -14.06
N GLN A 30 18.03 -18.33 -14.70
CA GLN A 30 17.81 -19.54 -15.52
C GLN A 30 18.55 -19.41 -16.87
N PRO A 31 19.05 -20.52 -17.45
CA PRO A 31 19.63 -20.51 -18.79
C PRO A 31 18.67 -19.88 -19.82
N GLY A 32 19.16 -18.96 -20.64
CA GLY A 32 18.35 -18.26 -21.65
C GLY A 32 17.50 -17.09 -21.12
N GLN A 33 17.46 -16.84 -19.80
CA GLN A 33 16.73 -15.70 -19.24
C GLN A 33 17.41 -14.37 -19.59
N VAL A 34 16.64 -13.41 -20.12
CA VAL A 34 17.10 -12.04 -20.39
C VAL A 34 16.72 -11.15 -19.21
N GLY A 35 17.67 -10.33 -18.73
CA GLY A 35 17.49 -9.44 -17.58
C GLY A 35 17.93 -10.02 -16.23
N PRO A 36 17.85 -9.21 -15.15
CA PRO A 36 18.21 -9.62 -13.80
C PRO A 36 17.16 -10.59 -13.23
N PRO A 37 17.56 -11.72 -12.63
CA PRO A 37 16.64 -12.67 -12.03
C PRO A 37 16.14 -12.13 -10.68
N GLY A 38 14.83 -11.98 -10.57
CA GLY A 38 14.20 -11.63 -9.32
C GLY A 38 12.73 -11.31 -9.48
N ILE A 39 12.05 -11.15 -8.36
CA ILE A 39 10.66 -10.75 -8.28
C ILE A 39 10.51 -9.71 -7.19
N ARG A 40 9.73 -8.66 -7.46
CA ARG A 40 9.30 -7.74 -6.41
C ARG A 40 8.16 -8.40 -5.65
N LYS A 41 8.32 -8.55 -4.35
CA LYS A 41 7.35 -9.20 -3.48
C LYS A 41 6.96 -8.26 -2.35
N ASP A 42 5.69 -7.99 -2.30
CA ASP A 42 4.90 -7.39 -1.24
C ASP A 42 4.51 -8.46 -0.20
N LEU A 43 4.18 -8.00 1.01
CA LEU A 43 3.70 -8.90 2.06
C LEU A 43 2.30 -9.40 1.69
N PHE A 44 2.17 -10.73 1.63
CA PHE A 44 0.94 -11.44 1.25
C PHE A 44 0.29 -10.97 -0.07
N SER A 45 1.07 -10.32 -0.94
CA SER A 45 0.56 -9.73 -2.18
C SER A 45 -0.46 -8.59 -2.03
N ILE A 46 -0.56 -8.01 -0.83
CA ILE A 46 -1.55 -6.97 -0.51
C ILE A 46 -1.00 -5.79 0.29
N ILE A 47 0.24 -5.84 0.80
CA ILE A 47 0.80 -4.84 1.71
C ILE A 47 2.22 -4.42 1.28
N ASP A 48 2.43 -3.11 1.11
CA ASP A 48 3.76 -2.53 0.85
C ASP A 48 4.45 -2.08 2.14
N ILE A 49 3.68 -1.59 3.13
CA ILE A 49 4.16 -0.97 4.37
C ILE A 49 3.36 -1.52 5.54
N LEU A 50 4.02 -1.77 6.66
CA LEU A 50 3.36 -1.94 7.96
C LEU A 50 3.55 -0.69 8.82
N ALA A 51 2.51 -0.29 9.54
CA ALA A 51 2.56 0.75 10.56
C ALA A 51 1.98 0.23 11.88
N LEU A 52 2.54 0.65 13.00
CA LEU A 52 2.02 0.36 14.33
C LEU A 52 1.22 1.57 14.82
N ASP A 53 -0.07 1.36 15.01
CA ASP A 53 -1.01 2.35 15.53
C ASP A 53 -1.55 1.85 16.88
N TYR A 54 -1.52 2.69 17.90
CA TYR A 54 -1.92 2.30 19.25
C TYR A 54 -3.41 1.95 19.35
N ASP A 55 -4.26 2.67 18.61
CA ASP A 55 -5.71 2.52 18.67
C ASP A 55 -6.20 1.42 17.72
N ARG A 56 -5.50 1.24 16.58
CA ARG A 56 -5.92 0.30 15.52
C ARG A 56 -5.12 -0.99 15.45
N GLY A 57 -3.98 -1.06 16.13
CA GLY A 57 -3.05 -2.19 16.05
C GLY A 57 -2.13 -2.12 14.83
N VAL A 58 -1.96 -3.23 14.12
CA VAL A 58 -1.07 -3.33 12.96
C VAL A 58 -1.81 -2.94 11.69
N VAL A 59 -1.41 -1.82 11.08
CA VAL A 59 -2.00 -1.33 9.83
C VAL A 59 -1.16 -1.79 8.64
N GLY A 60 -1.73 -2.64 7.81
CA GLY A 60 -1.21 -2.96 6.49
C GLY A 60 -1.58 -1.87 5.49
N ILE A 61 -0.60 -1.34 4.76
CA ILE A 61 -0.82 -0.24 3.82
C ILE A 61 -0.31 -0.64 2.44
N GLN A 62 -1.19 -0.59 1.45
CA GLN A 62 -0.85 -0.62 0.04
C GLN A 62 -0.80 0.81 -0.49
N THR A 63 0.30 1.17 -1.16
CA THR A 63 0.51 2.52 -1.67
C THR A 63 0.43 2.54 -3.20
N CYS A 64 -0.22 3.55 -3.75
CA CYS A 64 -0.28 3.72 -5.21
C CYS A 64 -0.41 5.19 -5.61
N SER A 65 -0.24 5.47 -6.91
CA SER A 65 -0.64 6.77 -7.46
C SER A 65 -2.16 6.86 -7.51
N GLY A 66 -2.71 8.06 -7.54
CA GLY A 66 -4.15 8.29 -7.60
C GLY A 66 -4.84 7.59 -8.78
N SER A 67 -4.17 7.47 -9.93
CA SER A 67 -4.67 6.74 -11.10
C SER A 67 -4.61 5.22 -10.95
N GLY A 68 -3.78 4.70 -10.04
CA GLY A 68 -3.63 3.27 -9.77
C GLY A 68 -4.67 2.70 -8.80
N TYR A 69 -5.50 3.54 -8.18
CA TYR A 69 -6.45 3.11 -7.14
C TYR A 69 -7.29 1.90 -7.56
N SER A 70 -7.95 1.94 -8.72
CA SER A 70 -8.86 0.87 -9.15
C SER A 70 -8.15 -0.48 -9.29
N ALA A 71 -6.93 -0.49 -9.85
CA ALA A 71 -6.16 -1.71 -10.03
C ALA A 71 -5.69 -2.29 -8.68
N HIS A 72 -5.26 -1.44 -7.74
CA HIS A 72 -4.87 -1.89 -6.41
C HIS A 72 -6.06 -2.35 -5.57
N TYR A 73 -7.21 -1.69 -5.71
CA TYR A 73 -8.44 -2.11 -5.08
C TYR A 73 -8.83 -3.52 -5.54
N GLN A 74 -8.93 -3.74 -6.86
CA GLN A 74 -9.22 -5.06 -7.43
C GLN A 74 -8.19 -6.11 -7.00
N LYS A 75 -6.90 -5.77 -7.01
CA LYS A 75 -5.83 -6.67 -6.57
C LYS A 75 -6.04 -7.15 -5.14
N ILE A 76 -6.43 -6.26 -4.22
CA ILE A 76 -6.62 -6.61 -2.81
C ILE A 76 -7.95 -7.33 -2.59
N THR A 77 -9.05 -6.83 -3.15
CA THR A 77 -10.38 -7.33 -2.81
C THR A 77 -10.80 -8.55 -3.62
N VAL A 78 -10.28 -8.72 -4.84
CA VAL A 78 -10.64 -9.82 -5.74
C VAL A 78 -9.47 -10.78 -5.92
N ASP A 79 -8.34 -10.29 -6.46
CA ASP A 79 -7.25 -11.17 -6.89
C ASP A 79 -6.55 -11.86 -5.70
N ASN A 80 -6.52 -11.20 -4.54
CA ASN A 80 -5.91 -11.71 -3.30
C ASN A 80 -6.92 -11.83 -2.14
N ARG A 81 -8.20 -12.07 -2.47
CA ARG A 81 -9.31 -12.14 -1.50
C ARG A 81 -9.03 -13.02 -0.27
N GLU A 82 -8.36 -14.16 -0.45
CA GLU A 82 -8.07 -15.10 0.64
C GLU A 82 -7.09 -14.49 1.64
N ASN A 83 -5.97 -13.93 1.16
CA ASN A 83 -4.99 -13.24 2.01
C ASN A 83 -5.61 -12.02 2.69
N THR A 84 -6.44 -11.26 1.97
CA THR A 84 -7.17 -10.11 2.52
C THR A 84 -8.12 -10.55 3.63
N ALA A 85 -8.91 -11.60 3.42
CA ALA A 85 -9.81 -12.13 4.43
C ALA A 85 -9.05 -12.67 5.65
N MET A 86 -7.93 -13.38 5.46
CA MET A 86 -7.09 -13.85 6.56
C MET A 86 -6.50 -12.70 7.37
N TRP A 87 -6.02 -11.65 6.70
CA TRP A 87 -5.54 -10.44 7.36
C TRP A 87 -6.66 -9.83 8.21
N LEU A 88 -7.81 -9.50 7.61
CA LEU A 88 -8.93 -8.86 8.34
C LEU A 88 -9.50 -9.70 9.49
N ASN A 89 -9.48 -11.03 9.37
CA ASN A 89 -9.89 -11.92 10.46
C ASN A 89 -8.85 -12.03 11.59
N THR A 90 -7.62 -11.57 11.37
CA THR A 90 -6.57 -11.58 12.39
C THR A 90 -6.79 -10.43 13.37
N PRO A 91 -6.97 -10.70 14.68
CA PRO A 91 -7.23 -9.66 15.67
C PRO A 91 -6.16 -8.58 15.70
N GLY A 92 -6.59 -7.31 15.84
CA GLY A 92 -5.69 -6.17 15.96
C GLY A 92 -5.00 -5.77 14.65
N THR A 93 -5.61 -6.06 13.51
CA THR A 93 -5.10 -5.64 12.20
C THR A 93 -6.10 -4.77 11.45
N ALA A 94 -5.58 -3.85 10.65
CA ALA A 94 -6.35 -3.03 9.71
C ALA A 94 -5.66 -3.03 8.34
N LEU A 95 -6.40 -2.75 7.26
CA LEU A 95 -5.85 -2.73 5.90
C LEU A 95 -6.30 -1.48 5.17
N GLU A 96 -5.37 -0.78 4.53
CA GLU A 96 -5.66 0.47 3.83
C GLU A 96 -4.98 0.58 2.46
N ILE A 97 -5.63 1.28 1.54
CA ILE A 97 -5.05 1.75 0.29
C ILE A 97 -4.82 3.26 0.38
N TRP A 98 -3.57 3.67 0.15
CA TRP A 98 -3.15 5.08 0.12
C TRP A 98 -2.85 5.50 -1.32
N ALA A 99 -3.85 6.07 -1.98
CA ALA A 99 -3.76 6.52 -3.37
C ALA A 99 -3.40 8.01 -3.46
N TRP A 100 -2.12 8.31 -3.73
CA TRP A 100 -1.57 9.68 -3.72
C TRP A 100 -1.94 10.50 -4.95
N ARG A 101 -2.56 11.67 -4.74
CA ARG A 101 -3.03 12.56 -5.81
C ARG A 101 -2.55 13.99 -5.63
N LYS A 102 -2.43 14.70 -6.74
CA LYS A 102 -2.21 16.16 -6.76
C LYS A 102 -3.55 16.85 -6.55
N LEU A 103 -3.62 17.75 -5.57
CA LEU A 103 -4.77 18.60 -5.32
C LEU A 103 -4.35 20.06 -5.41
N LYS A 104 -5.23 20.92 -5.90
CA LYS A 104 -5.02 22.37 -5.80
C LYS A 104 -5.13 22.78 -4.33
N LYS A 105 -4.19 23.62 -3.87
CA LYS A 105 -4.20 24.13 -2.49
C LYS A 105 -5.43 25.00 -2.22
N VAL A 106 -5.84 25.78 -3.22
CA VAL A 106 -7.03 26.64 -3.21
C VAL A 106 -7.77 26.44 -4.54
N LYS A 107 -9.10 26.47 -4.53
CA LYS A 107 -9.92 26.39 -5.76
C LYS A 107 -9.51 27.52 -6.72
N GLY A 108 -9.24 27.17 -7.98
CA GLY A 108 -8.77 28.12 -9.00
C GLY A 108 -7.28 28.50 -8.94
N GLY A 109 -6.58 28.19 -7.85
CA GLY A 109 -5.14 28.48 -7.72
C GLY A 109 -4.23 27.54 -8.52
N LYS A 110 -2.97 27.96 -8.71
CA LYS A 110 -1.91 27.16 -9.37
C LYS A 110 -1.11 26.28 -8.40
N ALA A 111 -1.10 26.62 -7.11
CA ALA A 111 -0.35 25.87 -6.10
C ALA A 111 -0.93 24.46 -5.89
N ILE A 112 -0.04 23.45 -5.87
CA ILE A 112 -0.40 22.03 -5.72
C ILE A 112 0.08 21.50 -4.36
N LYS A 113 -0.76 20.69 -3.72
CA LYS A 113 -0.41 19.84 -2.58
C LYS A 113 -0.60 18.38 -2.97
N TRP A 114 0.17 17.49 -2.34
CA TRP A 114 0.00 16.04 -2.48
C TRP A 114 -0.70 15.52 -1.24
N GLU A 115 -1.79 14.79 -1.44
CA GLU A 115 -2.52 14.15 -0.36
C GLU A 115 -2.93 12.73 -0.79
N PRO A 116 -2.89 11.75 0.11
CA PRO A 116 -3.45 10.43 -0.17
C PRO A 116 -4.97 10.50 -0.10
N ARG A 117 -5.65 9.79 -1.01
CA ARG A 117 -6.96 9.24 -0.73
C ARG A 117 -6.70 7.95 0.07
N ILE A 118 -7.07 7.95 1.33
CA ILE A 118 -7.01 6.77 2.20
C ILE A 118 -8.37 6.07 2.12
N VAL A 119 -8.35 4.77 1.85
CA VAL A 119 -9.52 3.90 1.87
C VAL A 119 -9.21 2.71 2.74
N GLU A 120 -10.00 2.52 3.79
CA GLU A 120 -9.97 1.30 4.61
C GLU A 120 -10.65 0.17 3.85
N ILE A 121 -10.04 -1.00 3.87
CA ILE A 121 -10.58 -2.24 3.31
C ILE A 121 -11.18 -3.05 4.45
N THR A 122 -12.42 -3.48 4.26
CA THR A 122 -13.22 -4.20 5.25
C THR A 122 -13.81 -5.48 4.65
N HIS A 123 -14.46 -6.29 5.47
CA HIS A 123 -15.12 -7.51 5.00
C HIS A 123 -16.19 -7.25 3.93
N SER A 124 -16.85 -6.08 3.92
CA SER A 124 -17.85 -5.75 2.90
C SER A 124 -17.26 -5.47 1.52
N ASP A 125 -15.95 -5.25 1.44
CA ASP A 125 -15.26 -4.98 0.17
C ASP A 125 -14.84 -6.28 -0.55
N ILE A 126 -14.91 -7.43 0.14
CA ILE A 126 -14.56 -8.75 -0.40
C ILE A 126 -15.83 -9.45 -0.91
N PRO A 127 -15.89 -9.86 -2.19
CA PRO A 127 -17.03 -10.55 -2.77
C PRO A 127 -17.14 -12.04 -2.37
#